data_AF-A0A819XXV4-F1
#
_entry.id   AF-A0A819XXV4-F1
#
_cell.length_a   1.000
_cell.length_b   1.000
_cell.length_c   1.000
_cell.angle_alpha   90.00
_cell.angle_beta   90.00
_cell.angle_gamma   90.00
#
_symmetry.space_group_name_H-M   'P 1'
#
loop_
_entity.id
_entity.type
_entity.pdbx_description
1 polymer ?
#
loop_
_entity_poly.entity_id
_entity_poly.type
_entity_poly.pdbx_seq_one_letter_code
_entity_poly.pdbx_strand_id
1 'polypeptide(L)'
;MMKVLLFLLSCILCHYKGYCEQPYFPRQVVFSMGDDTTIIAIDEINQRAYQSIKYSFDPIPQISYALQHFPYAIPNTPQSKYYVQLLLGGDASMANCEYTAYWKYGGYYLNVFPSHWMNGSTFEIKNYLNFTYKMIHSNNSSSDEDYWYTNEICETEDGNKPPCQEIFFKKNTEIPLRLNQVVYRGYRFIQTTINYNVISIGKPDDKYFNSMPKDWPTKCEDVDLGLTYYPQSATIKLNKSAEFHVSLSTPPHQIIGNGTVLVQWNTTQCIDCFTLSPKEFTFNMNNFQENQILTITRIKNAPRSVIIPILHGEGYEFIPPERFQIYID
;
A
#
# COMPACT_ATOMS: atom_id res chain seq x y z
N MET A 1 -45.73 -14.55 -33.96
CA MET A 1 -44.90 -15.63 -33.38
C MET A 1 -43.41 -15.29 -33.32
N MET A 2 -42.76 -14.83 -34.39
CA MET A 2 -41.30 -14.60 -34.41
C MET A 2 -40.79 -13.56 -33.38
N LYS A 3 -41.55 -12.50 -33.08
CA LYS A 3 -41.21 -11.50 -32.04
C LYS A 3 -41.23 -12.06 -30.61
N VAL A 4 -42.11 -13.03 -30.32
CA VAL A 4 -42.21 -13.66 -29.00
C VAL A 4 -41.06 -14.64 -28.79
N LEU A 5 -40.66 -15.36 -29.85
CA LEU A 5 -39.51 -16.27 -29.81
C LEU A 5 -38.18 -15.53 -29.61
N LEU A 6 -38.00 -14.37 -30.26
CA LEU A 6 -36.84 -13.50 -30.07
C LEU A 6 -36.75 -12.91 -28.66
N PHE A 7 -37.89 -12.53 -28.07
CA PHE A 7 -37.94 -12.04 -26.69
C PHE A 7 -37.63 -13.16 -25.68
N LEU A 8 -38.18 -14.37 -25.90
CA LEU A 8 -37.87 -15.54 -25.08
C LEU A 8 -36.40 -15.97 -25.21
N LEU A 9 -35.83 -15.97 -26.42
CA LEU A 9 -34.40 -16.23 -26.61
C LEU A 9 -33.53 -15.19 -25.91
N SER A 10 -33.91 -13.91 -25.97
CA SER A 10 -33.22 -12.82 -25.25
C SER A 10 -33.29 -13.02 -23.74
N CYS A 11 -34.46 -13.38 -23.19
CA CYS A 11 -34.61 -13.67 -21.76
C CYS A 11 -33.80 -14.90 -21.31
N ILE A 12 -33.76 -15.96 -22.13
CA ILE A 12 -32.97 -17.17 -21.86
C ILE A 12 -31.47 -16.87 -21.92
N LEU A 13 -31.02 -16.09 -22.90
CA LEU A 13 -29.62 -15.67 -23.03
C LEU A 13 -29.19 -14.70 -21.92
N CYS A 14 -30.08 -13.80 -21.47
CA CYS A 14 -29.84 -12.93 -20.32
C CYS A 14 -29.79 -13.72 -19.01
N HIS A 15 -30.65 -14.74 -18.82
CA HIS A 15 -30.55 -15.61 -17.65
C HIS A 15 -29.28 -16.46 -17.68
N TYR A 16 -28.92 -17.04 -18.83
CA TYR A 16 -27.74 -17.93 -18.91
C TYR A 16 -26.42 -17.21 -18.63
N LYS A 17 -26.28 -15.92 -19.00
CA LYS A 17 -25.09 -15.13 -18.67
C LYS A 17 -24.91 -14.88 -17.17
N GLY A 18 -26.00 -14.73 -16.41
CA GLY A 18 -25.95 -14.56 -14.96
C GLY A 18 -25.44 -15.79 -14.19
N TYR A 19 -25.43 -16.98 -14.80
CA TYR A 19 -25.02 -18.24 -14.16
C TYR A 19 -23.57 -18.68 -14.48
N CYS A 20 -22.84 -17.96 -15.33
CA CYS A 20 -21.49 -18.36 -15.76
C CYS A 20 -20.41 -17.28 -15.59
N GLU A 21 -20.78 -16.09 -15.13
CA GLU A 21 -19.81 -15.05 -14.77
C GLU A 21 -19.40 -15.20 -13.30
N GLN A 22 -18.12 -14.93 -13.01
CA GLN A 22 -17.62 -14.87 -11.63
C GLN A 22 -18.43 -13.84 -10.83
N PRO A 23 -18.65 -14.05 -9.52
CA PRO A 23 -19.31 -13.03 -8.72
C PRO A 23 -18.43 -11.77 -8.63
N TYR A 24 -19.02 -10.59 -8.85
CA TYR A 24 -18.34 -9.30 -8.80
C TYR A 24 -18.97 -8.39 -7.74
N PHE A 25 -18.14 -7.69 -6.97
CA PHE A 25 -18.62 -6.50 -6.25
C PHE A 25 -19.08 -5.41 -7.24
N PRO A 26 -20.01 -4.53 -6.85
CA PRO A 26 -20.38 -3.40 -7.70
C PRO A 26 -19.16 -2.51 -7.96
N ARG A 27 -18.98 -2.09 -9.22
CA ARG A 27 -17.82 -1.28 -9.68
C ARG A 27 -17.72 0.09 -9.00
N GLN A 28 -18.84 0.59 -8.50
CA GLN A 28 -18.92 1.81 -7.72
C GLN A 28 -19.74 1.53 -6.47
N VAL A 29 -19.12 1.58 -5.30
CA VAL A 29 -19.73 1.12 -4.05
C VAL A 29 -19.12 1.81 -2.85
N VAL A 30 -19.93 2.02 -1.83
CA VAL A 30 -19.51 2.36 -0.49
C VAL A 30 -20.03 1.30 0.46
N PHE A 31 -19.18 0.75 1.30
CA PHE A 31 -19.53 -0.28 2.26
C PHE A 31 -18.66 -0.19 3.50
N SER A 32 -19.09 -0.85 4.57
CA SER A 32 -18.29 -1.04 5.76
C SER A 32 -18.05 -2.52 6.07
N MET A 33 -17.01 -2.77 6.86
CA MET A 33 -16.62 -4.09 7.37
C MET A 33 -16.28 -3.99 8.87
N GLY A 34 -16.45 -5.10 9.59
CA GLY A 34 -16.05 -5.24 11.00
C GLY A 34 -16.76 -4.24 11.91
N ASP A 35 -18.09 -4.33 12.01
CA ASP A 35 -18.94 -3.46 12.86
C ASP A 35 -18.71 -1.95 12.64
N ASP A 36 -18.70 -1.52 11.37
CA ASP A 36 -18.50 -0.13 10.95
C ASP A 36 -17.15 0.49 11.36
N THR A 37 -16.16 -0.32 11.77
CA THR A 37 -14.80 0.14 12.05
C THR A 37 -14.04 0.52 10.79
N THR A 38 -14.32 -0.15 9.68
CA THR A 38 -13.69 0.15 8.38
C THR A 38 -14.76 0.59 7.39
N ILE A 39 -14.57 1.76 6.78
CA ILE A 39 -15.39 2.27 5.67
C ILE A 39 -14.54 2.28 4.41
N ILE A 40 -15.06 1.72 3.32
CA ILE A 40 -14.41 1.71 2.02
C ILE A 40 -15.34 2.33 0.98
N ALA A 41 -14.80 3.22 0.15
CA ALA A 41 -15.47 3.72 -1.04
C ALA A 41 -14.59 3.42 -2.26
N ILE A 42 -15.18 2.78 -3.27
CA ILE A 42 -14.52 2.37 -4.50
C ILE A 42 -15.25 3.01 -5.66
N ASP A 43 -14.50 3.69 -6.53
CA ASP A 43 -14.97 4.26 -7.77
C ASP A 43 -14.06 3.76 -8.89
N GLU A 44 -14.30 2.53 -9.33
CA GLU A 44 -13.51 1.87 -10.39
C GLU A 44 -13.58 2.65 -11.71
N ILE A 45 -14.69 3.35 -11.98
CA ILE A 45 -14.85 4.11 -13.22
C ILE A 45 -13.90 5.32 -13.25
N ASN A 46 -13.81 6.06 -12.14
CA ASN A 46 -12.92 7.22 -12.03
C ASN A 46 -11.54 6.87 -11.45
N GLN A 47 -11.25 5.57 -11.28
CA GLN A 47 -9.99 5.06 -10.72
C GLN A 47 -9.56 5.79 -9.44
N ARG A 48 -10.47 5.80 -8.45
CA ARG A 48 -10.21 6.34 -7.11
C ARG A 48 -10.83 5.45 -6.02
N ALA A 49 -10.11 5.28 -4.92
CA ALA A 49 -10.53 4.51 -3.76
C ALA A 49 -10.19 5.24 -2.46
N TYR A 50 -11.02 5.02 -1.45
CA TYR A 50 -10.92 5.59 -0.12
C TYR A 50 -11.12 4.49 0.92
N GLN A 51 -10.38 4.58 2.00
CA GLN A 51 -10.55 3.74 3.17
C GLN A 51 -10.44 4.59 4.43
N SER A 52 -11.26 4.29 5.44
CA SER A 52 -11.10 4.82 6.78
C SER A 52 -11.19 3.70 7.78
N ILE A 53 -10.20 3.61 8.68
CA ILE A 53 -10.17 2.65 9.77
C ILE A 53 -10.24 3.42 11.08
N LYS A 54 -11.20 3.05 11.93
CA LYS A 54 -11.30 3.50 13.31
C LYS A 54 -10.74 2.42 14.23
N TYR A 55 -9.65 2.73 14.91
CA TYR A 55 -9.12 1.85 15.96
C TYR A 55 -9.82 2.16 17.28
N SER A 56 -10.10 1.13 18.08
CA SER A 56 -10.78 1.28 19.38
C SER A 56 -10.00 2.13 20.38
N PHE A 57 -8.70 2.31 20.19
CA PHE A 57 -7.80 3.04 21.09
C PHE A 57 -7.31 4.38 20.52
N ASP A 58 -7.63 4.71 19.27
CA ASP A 58 -7.20 5.95 18.61
C ASP A 58 -8.42 6.83 18.32
N PRO A 59 -8.48 8.06 18.84
CA PRO A 59 -9.57 8.98 18.52
C PRO A 59 -9.57 9.45 17.06
N ILE A 60 -8.44 9.37 16.36
CA ILE A 60 -8.30 9.84 14.98
C ILE A 60 -8.35 8.62 14.05
N PRO A 61 -9.30 8.57 13.09
CA PRO A 61 -9.31 7.49 12.12
C PRO A 61 -8.08 7.59 11.22
N GLN A 62 -7.47 6.45 10.92
CA GLN A 62 -6.56 6.35 9.79
C GLN A 62 -7.38 6.47 8.51
N ILE A 63 -6.93 7.31 7.59
CA ILE A 63 -7.60 7.56 6.32
C ILE A 63 -6.63 7.30 5.18
N SER A 64 -7.07 6.58 4.17
CA SER A 64 -6.26 6.19 3.04
C SER A 64 -6.95 6.55 1.71
N TYR A 65 -6.16 6.97 0.74
CA TYR A 65 -6.63 7.28 -0.61
C TYR A 65 -5.75 6.58 -1.64
N ALA A 66 -6.33 6.10 -2.73
CA ALA A 66 -5.60 5.68 -3.93
C ALA A 66 -6.25 6.29 -5.17
N LEU A 67 -5.50 7.05 -5.97
CA LEU A 67 -6.01 7.71 -7.18
C LEU A 67 -5.01 7.63 -8.34
N GLN A 68 -5.52 7.47 -9.56
CA GLN A 68 -4.71 7.56 -10.79
C GLN A 68 -4.21 8.99 -11.05
N HIS A 69 -5.09 9.96 -10.85
CA HIS A 69 -4.81 11.38 -11.03
C HIS A 69 -4.89 12.05 -9.68
N PHE A 70 -3.79 11.99 -8.94
CA PHE A 70 -3.77 12.45 -7.56
C PHE A 70 -3.77 14.00 -7.50
N PRO A 71 -4.75 14.63 -6.84
CA PRO A 71 -4.88 16.08 -6.85
C PRO A 71 -3.74 16.74 -6.07
N TYR A 72 -3.40 17.98 -6.45
CA TYR A 72 -2.32 18.77 -5.85
C TYR A 72 -0.90 18.20 -6.01
N ALA A 73 -0.73 17.11 -6.77
CA ALA A 73 0.59 16.60 -7.12
C ALA A 73 1.43 17.68 -7.82
N ILE A 74 2.70 17.77 -7.46
CA ILE A 74 3.64 18.70 -8.08
C ILE A 74 3.85 18.28 -9.53
N PRO A 75 3.77 19.21 -10.52
CA PRO A 75 3.96 18.85 -11.91
C PRO A 75 5.32 18.20 -12.19
N ASN A 76 5.34 17.25 -13.14
CA ASN A 76 6.51 16.51 -13.61
C ASN A 76 7.09 15.46 -12.65
N THR A 77 6.60 15.36 -11.42
CA THR A 77 7.02 14.33 -10.46
C THR A 77 6.33 12.99 -10.74
N PRO A 78 6.82 11.87 -10.16
CA PRO A 78 6.13 10.57 -10.26
C PRO A 78 4.66 10.65 -9.82
N GLN A 79 4.38 11.39 -8.75
CA GLN A 79 3.05 11.52 -8.18
C GLN A 79 2.04 12.21 -9.12
N SER A 80 2.52 13.02 -10.06
CA SER A 80 1.68 13.66 -11.09
C SER A 80 1.36 12.75 -12.29
N LYS A 81 2.09 11.63 -12.45
CA LYS A 81 2.05 10.76 -13.64
C LYS A 81 1.49 9.37 -13.33
N TYR A 82 1.67 8.91 -12.11
CA TYR A 82 1.37 7.55 -11.69
C TYR A 82 0.30 7.54 -10.59
N TYR A 83 -0.21 6.35 -10.29
CA TYR A 83 -1.05 6.17 -9.11
C TYR A 83 -0.28 6.54 -7.85
N VAL A 84 -0.99 7.17 -6.94
CA VAL A 84 -0.46 7.47 -5.61
C VAL A 84 -1.40 6.87 -4.58
N GLN A 85 -0.80 6.23 -3.58
CA GLN A 85 -1.49 5.90 -2.34
C GLN A 85 -1.03 6.86 -1.25
N LEU A 86 -1.99 7.49 -0.56
CA LEU A 86 -1.76 8.41 0.55
C LEU A 86 -2.40 7.85 1.82
N LEU A 87 -1.64 7.83 2.90
CA LEU A 87 -2.08 7.46 4.24
C LEU A 87 -2.03 8.69 5.14
N LEU A 88 -3.13 8.99 5.81
CA LEU A 88 -3.26 10.06 6.81
C LEU A 88 -3.59 9.43 8.16
N GLY A 89 -2.94 9.91 9.22
CA GLY A 89 -3.23 9.42 10.56
C GLY A 89 -2.61 8.04 10.84
N GLY A 90 -2.18 7.89 12.09
CA GLY A 90 -1.39 6.79 12.61
C GLY A 90 -0.74 7.21 13.92
N ASP A 91 -0.24 6.24 14.68
CA ASP A 91 0.38 6.46 16.00
C ASP A 91 1.40 7.62 15.97
N ALA A 92 1.53 8.35 17.07
CA ALA A 92 2.41 9.52 17.22
C ALA A 92 3.91 9.25 16.96
N SER A 93 4.25 7.98 16.70
CA SER A 93 5.57 7.45 16.37
C SER A 93 5.83 7.28 14.85
N MET A 94 4.79 7.32 14.00
CA MET A 94 4.90 7.31 12.54
C MET A 94 4.57 8.70 11.99
N ALA A 95 5.10 9.05 10.82
CA ALA A 95 4.81 10.36 10.24
C ALA A 95 3.28 10.57 10.17
N ASN A 96 2.79 11.76 10.53
CA ASN A 96 1.35 12.09 10.54
C ASN A 96 0.66 11.82 9.18
N CYS A 97 1.46 11.64 8.14
CA CYS A 97 1.05 11.33 6.79
C CYS A 97 2.21 10.70 6.02
N GLU A 98 1.93 9.67 5.21
CA GLU A 98 2.89 8.98 4.36
C GLU A 98 2.26 8.70 2.97
N TYR A 99 3.07 8.65 1.91
CA TYR A 99 2.58 8.31 0.58
C TYR A 99 3.60 7.52 -0.24
N THR A 100 3.12 6.80 -1.25
CA THR A 100 3.94 6.09 -2.26
C THR A 100 3.36 6.30 -3.65
N ALA A 101 4.23 6.31 -4.67
CA ALA A 101 3.82 6.31 -6.07
C ALA A 101 4.09 4.95 -6.72
N TYR A 102 3.16 4.44 -7.52
CA TYR A 102 3.34 3.17 -8.21
C TYR A 102 4.04 3.38 -9.56
N TRP A 103 5.35 3.23 -9.57
CA TRP A 103 6.20 3.44 -10.74
C TRP A 103 7.46 2.56 -10.69
N LYS A 104 8.30 2.61 -11.73
CA LYS A 104 9.43 1.68 -11.92
C LYS A 104 10.46 1.64 -10.78
N TYR A 105 10.55 2.70 -9.97
CA TYR A 105 11.45 2.78 -8.83
C TYR A 105 10.72 2.78 -7.49
N GLY A 106 9.40 2.94 -7.48
CA GLY A 106 8.60 2.97 -6.24
C GLY A 106 8.37 1.59 -5.65
N GLY A 107 7.97 1.57 -4.38
CA GLY A 107 7.83 0.38 -3.56
C GLY A 107 6.39 -0.03 -3.23
N TYR A 108 6.25 -1.25 -2.71
CA TYR A 108 4.99 -1.86 -2.25
C TYR A 108 4.64 -1.48 -0.80
N TYR A 109 5.53 -0.77 -0.09
CA TYR A 109 5.62 -0.82 1.38
C TYR A 109 4.39 -0.36 2.16
N LEU A 110 3.53 0.46 1.56
CA LEU A 110 2.34 1.02 2.22
C LEU A 110 1.00 0.44 1.78
N ASN A 111 0.93 -0.63 0.98
CA ASN A 111 -0.35 -1.02 0.41
C ASN A 111 -1.42 -1.39 1.46
N VAL A 112 -2.49 -0.59 1.53
CA VAL A 112 -3.66 -0.81 2.40
C VAL A 112 -4.91 -1.22 1.64
N PHE A 113 -4.88 -1.11 0.32
CA PHE A 113 -5.96 -1.54 -0.57
C PHE A 113 -5.75 -3.00 -1.00
N PRO A 114 -6.75 -3.65 -1.62
CA PRO A 114 -6.62 -5.04 -2.04
C PRO A 114 -5.36 -5.29 -2.87
N SER A 115 -4.55 -6.26 -2.42
CA SER A 115 -3.21 -6.51 -2.98
C SER A 115 -3.22 -6.91 -4.45
N HIS A 116 -4.33 -7.46 -4.96
CA HIS A 116 -4.49 -7.81 -6.38
C HIS A 116 -4.73 -6.60 -7.29
N TRP A 117 -4.91 -5.41 -6.75
CA TRP A 117 -4.97 -4.17 -7.54
C TRP A 117 -3.59 -3.73 -8.04
N MET A 118 -2.52 -4.35 -7.56
CA MET A 118 -1.17 -3.94 -7.87
C MET A 118 -0.28 -5.06 -8.38
N ASN A 119 0.75 -4.68 -9.14
CA ASN A 119 1.74 -5.59 -9.72
C ASN A 119 3.14 -4.98 -9.64
N GLY A 120 3.60 -4.73 -8.41
CA GLY A 120 4.90 -4.13 -8.11
C GLY A 120 4.95 -2.63 -8.46
N SER A 121 5.10 -2.31 -9.74
CA SER A 121 5.27 -0.93 -10.25
C SER A 121 4.01 -0.32 -10.85
N THR A 122 2.91 -1.06 -10.88
CA THR A 122 1.63 -0.60 -11.42
C THR A 122 0.51 -0.83 -10.42
N PHE A 123 -0.52 0.00 -10.52
CA PHE A 123 -1.72 -0.06 -9.71
C PHE A 123 -2.93 0.22 -10.60
N GLU A 124 -4.02 -0.50 -10.37
CA GLU A 124 -5.28 -0.33 -11.08
C GLU A 124 -6.40 -0.75 -10.15
N ILE A 125 -7.32 0.18 -9.91
CA ILE A 125 -8.49 -0.09 -9.07
C ILE A 125 -9.42 -0.99 -9.87
N LYS A 126 -9.64 -2.19 -9.35
CA LYS A 126 -10.46 -3.25 -9.93
C LYS A 126 -11.55 -3.65 -8.95
N ASN A 127 -12.23 -4.75 -9.25
CA ASN A 127 -13.15 -5.35 -8.32
C ASN A 127 -12.50 -5.55 -6.94
N TYR A 128 -13.25 -5.26 -5.88
CA TYR A 128 -12.77 -5.41 -4.51
C TYR A 128 -12.47 -6.87 -4.17
N LEU A 129 -13.23 -7.81 -4.74
CA LEU A 129 -12.99 -9.23 -4.55
C LEU A 129 -11.98 -9.74 -5.58
N ASN A 130 -11.19 -10.71 -5.13
CA ASN A 130 -10.35 -11.53 -5.98
C ASN A 130 -10.46 -12.98 -5.54
N PHE A 131 -10.81 -13.85 -6.48
CA PHE A 131 -10.98 -15.26 -6.24
C PHE A 131 -9.85 -16.02 -6.92
N THR A 132 -9.15 -16.84 -6.15
CA THR A 132 -8.06 -17.67 -6.67
C THR A 132 -8.61 -18.83 -7.50
N TYR A 133 -9.78 -19.32 -7.14
CA TYR A 133 -10.42 -20.49 -7.74
C TYR A 133 -11.69 -20.12 -8.48
N LYS A 134 -12.18 -21.05 -9.31
CA LYS A 134 -13.43 -20.84 -10.04
C LYS A 134 -14.60 -20.88 -9.07
N MET A 135 -15.46 -19.86 -9.12
CA MET A 135 -16.69 -19.82 -8.34
C MET A 135 -17.83 -20.55 -9.07
N ILE A 136 -18.61 -21.31 -8.32
CA ILE A 136 -19.79 -22.04 -8.77
C ILE A 136 -20.99 -21.40 -8.08
N HIS A 137 -21.97 -20.92 -8.87
CA HIS A 137 -23.23 -20.45 -8.32
C HIS A 137 -24.04 -21.64 -7.79
N SER A 138 -24.57 -21.51 -6.59
CA SER A 138 -25.36 -22.57 -5.96
C SER A 138 -26.74 -22.68 -6.58
N ASN A 139 -27.16 -23.93 -6.80
CA ASN A 139 -28.52 -24.25 -7.23
C ASN A 139 -29.49 -24.39 -6.05
N ASN A 140 -28.99 -24.39 -4.81
CA ASN A 140 -29.84 -24.42 -3.61
C ASN A 140 -30.41 -23.02 -3.40
N SER A 141 -31.65 -22.85 -3.83
CA SER A 141 -32.36 -21.57 -3.74
C SER A 141 -32.69 -21.24 -2.28
N SER A 142 -31.87 -20.42 -1.64
CA SER A 142 -32.36 -19.56 -0.56
C SER A 142 -33.34 -18.55 -1.15
N SER A 143 -34.41 -18.23 -0.41
CA SER A 143 -35.36 -17.16 -0.80
C SER A 143 -34.73 -15.77 -0.70
N ASP A 144 -33.70 -15.63 0.14
CA ASP A 144 -33.22 -14.32 0.58
C ASP A 144 -31.83 -13.99 0.04
N GLU A 145 -31.09 -15.00 -0.41
CA GLU A 145 -29.68 -14.86 -0.81
C GLU A 145 -29.35 -15.65 -2.08
N ASP A 146 -28.40 -15.11 -2.84
CA ASP A 146 -27.64 -15.86 -3.84
C ASP A 146 -26.25 -16.16 -3.27
N TYR A 147 -25.70 -17.32 -3.62
CA TYR A 147 -24.47 -17.83 -3.02
C TYR A 147 -23.60 -18.50 -4.06
N TRP A 148 -22.31 -18.21 -4.01
CA TRP A 148 -21.26 -18.83 -4.80
C TRP A 148 -20.21 -19.44 -3.90
N TYR A 149 -19.63 -20.56 -4.34
CA TYR A 149 -18.55 -21.24 -3.65
C TYR A 149 -17.45 -21.65 -4.61
N THR A 150 -16.22 -21.74 -4.12
CA THR A 150 -15.11 -22.24 -4.91
C THR A 150 -15.29 -23.72 -5.22
N ASN A 151 -14.88 -24.12 -6.42
CA ASN A 151 -14.78 -25.55 -6.76
C ASN A 151 -13.70 -26.29 -5.95
N GLU A 152 -12.77 -25.56 -5.34
CA GLU A 152 -11.71 -26.10 -4.48
C GLU A 152 -12.19 -26.21 -3.02
N ILE A 153 -11.79 -27.31 -2.37
CA ILE A 153 -12.07 -27.61 -0.97
C ILE A 153 -10.79 -27.45 -0.16
N CYS A 154 -10.86 -26.70 0.93
CA CYS A 154 -9.73 -26.46 1.82
C CYS A 154 -9.92 -27.24 3.12
N GLU A 155 -8.84 -27.78 3.68
CA GLU A 155 -8.85 -28.45 4.98
C GLU A 155 -8.49 -27.44 6.08
N THR A 156 -9.35 -27.31 7.07
CA THR A 156 -9.11 -26.51 8.27
C THR A 156 -8.47 -27.36 9.38
N GLU A 157 -7.86 -26.71 10.37
CA GLU A 157 -7.14 -27.40 11.45
C GLU A 157 -8.02 -28.34 12.29
N ASP A 158 -9.33 -28.05 12.39
CA ASP A 158 -10.33 -28.88 13.07
C ASP A 158 -10.80 -30.08 12.21
N GLY A 159 -10.25 -30.27 11.01
CA GLY A 159 -10.58 -31.35 10.09
C GLY A 159 -11.82 -31.10 9.23
N ASN A 160 -12.44 -29.91 9.32
CA ASN A 160 -13.50 -29.53 8.41
C ASN A 160 -12.96 -29.33 6.99
N LYS A 161 -13.80 -29.58 5.99
CA LYS A 161 -13.45 -29.49 4.57
C LYS A 161 -14.43 -28.58 3.81
N PRO A 162 -14.54 -27.29 4.16
CA PRO A 162 -15.40 -26.36 3.45
C PRO A 162 -14.80 -25.97 2.08
N PRO A 163 -15.61 -25.39 1.17
CA PRO A 163 -15.06 -24.64 0.06
C PRO A 163 -14.04 -23.60 0.55
N CYS A 164 -12.94 -23.44 -0.19
CA CYS A 164 -11.90 -22.47 0.16
C CYS A 164 -12.42 -21.03 0.28
N GLN A 165 -13.36 -20.62 -0.60
CA GLN A 165 -14.05 -19.33 -0.50
C GLN A 165 -15.53 -19.48 -0.83
N GLU A 166 -16.36 -18.68 -0.16
CA GLU A 166 -17.81 -18.63 -0.29
C GLU A 166 -18.28 -17.19 -0.18
N ILE A 167 -19.05 -16.71 -1.15
CA ILE A 167 -19.56 -15.34 -1.16
C ILE A 167 -21.09 -15.35 -1.28
N PHE A 168 -21.73 -14.51 -0.47
CA PHE A 168 -23.18 -14.39 -0.39
C PHE A 168 -23.60 -12.99 -0.79
N PHE A 169 -24.67 -12.91 -1.58
CA PHE A 169 -25.26 -11.68 -2.07
C PHE A 169 -26.74 -11.64 -1.72
N LYS A 170 -27.30 -10.43 -1.60
CA LYS A 170 -28.75 -10.26 -1.49
C LYS A 170 -29.41 -10.76 -2.77
N LYS A 171 -30.51 -11.50 -2.64
CA LYS A 171 -31.19 -12.17 -3.76
C LYS A 171 -31.38 -11.29 -5.00
N ASN A 172 -30.97 -11.80 -6.15
CA ASN A 172 -31.03 -11.18 -7.47
C ASN A 172 -30.38 -9.79 -7.53
N THR A 173 -29.32 -9.56 -6.74
CA THR A 173 -28.55 -8.31 -6.75
C THR A 173 -27.05 -8.57 -6.66
N GLU A 174 -26.27 -7.57 -7.01
CA GLU A 174 -24.81 -7.56 -6.82
C GLU A 174 -24.42 -7.04 -5.42
N ILE A 175 -25.36 -6.93 -4.46
CA ILE A 175 -25.07 -6.43 -3.10
C ILE A 175 -24.45 -7.55 -2.27
N PRO A 176 -23.14 -7.49 -1.95
CA PRO A 176 -22.49 -8.49 -1.11
C PRO A 176 -22.97 -8.39 0.34
N LEU A 177 -23.09 -9.55 0.99
CA LEU A 177 -23.50 -9.67 2.38
C LEU A 177 -22.35 -10.18 3.26
N ARG A 178 -21.68 -11.25 2.82
CA ARG A 178 -20.56 -11.84 3.55
C ARG A 178 -19.68 -12.71 2.66
N LEU A 179 -18.40 -12.80 3.02
CA LEU A 179 -17.41 -13.71 2.45
C LEU A 179 -16.92 -14.66 3.55
N ASN A 180 -17.10 -15.97 3.38
CA ASN A 180 -16.36 -16.94 4.17
C ASN A 180 -15.11 -17.37 3.39
N GLN A 181 -13.98 -17.48 4.06
CA GLN A 181 -12.75 -17.96 3.44
C GLN A 181 -11.88 -18.71 4.44
N VAL A 182 -11.21 -19.75 3.96
CA VAL A 182 -10.15 -20.44 4.70
C VAL A 182 -8.86 -19.65 4.54
N VAL A 183 -8.29 -19.20 5.65
CA VAL A 183 -7.06 -18.39 5.68
C VAL A 183 -6.03 -19.02 6.61
N TYR A 184 -4.77 -18.81 6.29
CA TYR A 184 -3.66 -19.16 7.18
C TYR A 184 -3.41 -18.01 8.17
N ARG A 185 -3.72 -18.21 9.44
CA ARG A 185 -3.53 -17.21 10.50
C ARG A 185 -2.96 -17.87 11.75
N GLY A 186 -1.90 -17.29 12.33
CA GLY A 186 -1.30 -17.81 13.56
C GLY A 186 -0.82 -19.25 13.46
N TYR A 187 -0.23 -19.62 12.31
CA TYR A 187 0.21 -20.97 11.95
C TYR A 187 -0.89 -22.01 11.72
N ARG A 188 -2.15 -21.58 11.57
CA ARG A 188 -3.33 -22.45 11.50
C ARG A 188 -4.20 -22.10 10.30
N PHE A 189 -4.82 -23.11 9.69
CA PHE A 189 -5.86 -22.92 8.68
C PHE A 189 -7.22 -22.83 9.36
N ILE A 190 -7.80 -21.64 9.35
CA ILE A 190 -9.08 -21.36 9.98
C ILE A 190 -10.07 -20.78 8.98
N GLN A 191 -11.35 -21.06 9.16
CA GLN A 191 -12.40 -20.38 8.42
C GLN A 191 -12.70 -19.03 9.07
N THR A 192 -12.76 -17.98 8.27
CA THR A 192 -13.10 -16.63 8.72
C THR A 192 -14.26 -16.08 7.91
N THR A 193 -15.11 -15.29 8.54
CA THR A 193 -16.23 -14.60 7.89
C THR A 193 -16.00 -13.10 7.93
N ILE A 194 -16.07 -12.47 6.76
CA ILE A 194 -16.06 -11.01 6.59
C ILE A 194 -17.49 -10.61 6.23
N ASN A 195 -18.12 -9.82 7.09
CA ASN A 195 -19.45 -9.25 6.81
C ASN A 195 -19.31 -7.90 6.13
N TYR A 196 -20.16 -7.65 5.13
CA TYR A 196 -20.24 -6.41 4.39
C TYR A 196 -21.56 -5.72 4.69
N ASN A 197 -21.49 -4.43 5.01
CA ASN A 197 -22.66 -3.57 5.10
C ASN A 197 -22.59 -2.52 3.99
N VAL A 198 -23.34 -2.73 2.91
CA VAL A 198 -23.34 -1.84 1.75
C VAL A 198 -24.16 -0.59 2.05
N ILE A 199 -23.47 0.55 2.07
CA ILE A 199 -24.05 1.87 2.37
C ILE A 199 -24.69 2.44 1.11
N SER A 200 -24.01 2.34 -0.03
CA SER A 200 -24.53 2.83 -1.32
C SER A 200 -23.87 2.14 -2.52
N ILE A 201 -24.62 2.00 -3.62
CA ILE A 201 -24.11 1.56 -4.93
C ILE A 201 -24.27 2.70 -5.93
N GLY A 202 -23.34 2.79 -6.89
CA GLY A 202 -23.20 3.90 -7.83
C GLY A 202 -22.09 4.84 -7.41
N LYS A 203 -21.90 5.93 -8.17
CA LYS A 203 -20.82 6.91 -7.95
C LYS A 203 -20.76 7.30 -6.46
N PRO A 204 -19.65 7.01 -5.74
CA PRO A 204 -19.51 7.44 -4.36
C PRO A 204 -19.57 8.96 -4.23
N ASP A 205 -20.07 9.44 -3.09
CA ASP A 205 -20.11 10.85 -2.75
C ASP A 205 -18.67 11.43 -2.75
N ASP A 206 -18.50 12.61 -3.37
CA ASP A 206 -17.18 13.24 -3.45
C ASP A 206 -16.62 13.62 -2.05
N LYS A 207 -17.44 13.63 -0.99
CA LYS A 207 -16.97 13.80 0.41
C LYS A 207 -15.89 12.80 0.82
N TYR A 208 -15.90 11.57 0.29
CA TYR A 208 -14.89 10.56 0.57
C TYR A 208 -13.52 10.92 -0.01
N PHE A 209 -13.47 11.80 -1.01
CA PHE A 209 -12.23 12.17 -1.71
C PHE A 209 -11.82 13.63 -1.46
N ASN A 210 -12.75 14.48 -1.02
CA ASN A 210 -12.54 15.91 -0.81
C ASN A 210 -11.86 16.27 0.52
N SER A 211 -11.72 15.32 1.46
CA SER A 211 -11.05 15.52 2.76
C SER A 211 -9.52 15.46 2.71
N MET A 212 -8.94 15.28 1.53
CA MET A 212 -7.50 15.19 1.34
C MET A 212 -6.80 16.54 1.60
N PRO A 213 -5.72 16.58 2.41
CA PRO A 213 -4.97 17.81 2.67
C PRO A 213 -4.27 18.30 1.39
N LYS A 214 -4.36 19.59 1.06
CA LYS A 214 -3.80 20.13 -0.20
C LYS A 214 -2.27 20.25 -0.20
N ASP A 215 -1.67 20.25 0.98
CA ASP A 215 -0.24 20.39 1.23
C ASP A 215 0.47 19.03 1.44
N TRP A 216 -0.24 17.92 1.17
CA TRP A 216 0.29 16.57 1.28
C TRP A 216 1.65 16.36 0.58
N PRO A 217 1.93 16.90 -0.64
CA PRO A 217 3.21 16.63 -1.31
C PRO A 217 4.43 17.23 -0.60
N THR A 218 4.19 18.14 0.35
CA THR A 218 5.25 18.87 1.07
C THR A 218 5.29 18.56 2.57
N LYS A 219 4.31 17.79 3.08
CA LYS A 219 4.18 17.48 4.51
C LYS A 219 4.17 15.99 4.81
N CYS A 220 3.86 15.17 3.82
CA CYS A 220 3.82 13.74 3.96
C CYS A 220 5.16 13.14 3.57
N GLU A 221 5.56 12.09 4.27
CA GLU A 221 6.77 11.34 3.94
C GLU A 221 6.54 10.53 2.65
N ASP A 222 7.47 10.63 1.71
CA ASP A 222 7.54 9.75 0.54
C ASP A 222 8.29 8.48 0.93
N VAL A 223 7.57 7.38 1.16
CA VAL A 223 8.20 6.14 1.68
C VAL A 223 9.06 5.41 0.66
N ASP A 224 9.02 5.83 -0.60
CA ASP A 224 9.91 5.30 -1.62
C ASP A 224 11.31 5.92 -1.48
N LEU A 225 11.45 7.07 -0.82
CA LEU A 225 12.73 7.73 -0.59
C LEU A 225 13.49 7.05 0.56
N GLY A 226 14.79 6.82 0.35
CA GLY A 226 15.63 6.24 1.39
C GLY A 226 17.08 6.06 0.98
N LEU A 227 17.89 5.72 1.97
CA LEU A 227 19.31 5.36 1.83
C LEU A 227 19.50 3.86 2.03
N THR A 228 20.42 3.29 1.27
CA THR A 228 20.89 1.92 1.44
C THR A 228 22.36 1.93 1.85
N TYR A 229 22.69 1.10 2.85
CA TYR A 229 24.06 0.91 3.34
C TYR A 229 24.50 -0.54 3.25
N TYR A 230 25.77 -0.76 2.90
CA TYR A 230 26.42 -2.05 3.05
C TYR A 230 27.89 -1.88 3.49
N PRO A 231 28.31 -2.41 4.67
CA PRO A 231 27.47 -3.02 5.71
C PRO A 231 26.60 -1.97 6.44
N GLN A 232 25.62 -2.39 7.24
CA GLN A 232 24.82 -1.47 8.09
C GLN A 232 25.51 -1.16 9.44
N SER A 233 26.53 -1.94 9.79
CA SER A 233 27.33 -1.75 10.99
C SER A 233 28.76 -2.25 10.80
N ALA A 234 29.69 -1.75 11.60
CA ALA A 234 31.05 -2.27 11.64
C ALA A 234 31.70 -2.07 13.01
N THR A 235 32.56 -3.01 13.40
CA THR A 235 33.48 -2.82 14.52
C THR A 235 34.77 -2.19 14.00
N ILE A 236 35.11 -0.98 14.45
CA ILE A 236 36.28 -0.25 13.96
C ILE A 236 37.29 -0.07 15.09
N LYS A 237 38.45 -0.71 15.01
CA LYS A 237 39.51 -0.52 16.03
C LYS A 237 40.11 0.89 15.94
N LEU A 238 40.72 1.35 17.03
CA LEU A 238 41.44 2.63 17.06
C LEU A 238 42.48 2.70 15.92
N ASN A 239 42.50 3.80 15.18
CA ASN A 239 43.34 4.07 14.01
C ASN A 239 43.12 3.09 12.85
N LYS A 240 41.94 2.47 12.77
CA LYS A 240 41.50 1.66 11.63
C LYS A 240 40.28 2.29 10.98
N SER A 241 40.00 1.84 9.76
CA SER A 241 38.91 2.32 8.93
C SER A 241 38.03 1.15 8.50
N ALA A 242 36.76 1.46 8.23
CA ALA A 242 35.85 0.58 7.52
C ALA A 242 35.19 1.36 6.38
N GLU A 243 34.81 0.62 5.34
CA GLU A 243 34.14 1.15 4.15
C GLU A 243 32.67 0.80 4.20
N PHE A 244 31.84 1.79 3.89
CA PHE A 244 30.39 1.69 3.79
C PHE A 244 29.98 2.11 2.39
N HIS A 245 29.36 1.20 1.65
CA HIS A 245 28.74 1.50 0.38
C HIS A 245 27.41 2.18 0.63
N VAL A 246 27.22 3.36 0.06
CA VAL A 246 26.02 4.20 0.20
C VAL A 246 25.40 4.43 -1.16
N SER A 247 24.10 4.23 -1.26
CA SER A 247 23.28 4.56 -2.43
C SER A 247 21.88 4.99 -1.99
N LEU A 248 21.12 5.59 -2.91
CA LEU A 248 19.71 5.89 -2.71
C LEU A 248 18.84 4.72 -3.20
N SER A 249 17.75 4.45 -2.49
CA SER A 249 16.77 3.42 -2.87
C SER A 249 16.03 3.79 -4.16
N THR A 250 15.78 5.08 -4.37
CA THR A 250 15.04 5.65 -5.50
C THR A 250 15.73 6.91 -6.00
N PRO A 251 15.51 7.30 -7.27
CA PRO A 251 16.06 8.56 -7.73
C PRO A 251 15.30 9.72 -7.08
N PRO A 252 15.92 10.90 -6.97
CA PRO A 252 15.23 12.09 -6.50
C PRO A 252 13.98 12.38 -7.34
N HIS A 253 12.84 12.67 -6.69
CA HIS A 253 11.53 12.78 -7.34
C HIS A 253 11.25 14.12 -8.03
N GLN A 254 12.22 15.05 -8.06
CA GLN A 254 12.09 16.43 -8.52
C GLN A 254 11.04 17.24 -7.75
N ILE A 255 11.35 17.58 -6.50
CA ILE A 255 10.55 18.48 -5.67
C ILE A 255 11.42 19.69 -5.32
N ILE A 256 11.29 20.72 -6.17
CA ILE A 256 11.85 22.09 -6.05
C ILE A 256 13.39 22.13 -6.09
N GLY A 257 14.01 21.90 -7.25
CA GLY A 257 15.47 22.03 -7.33
C GLY A 257 16.12 21.60 -8.64
N ASN A 258 17.42 21.30 -8.55
CA ASN A 258 18.27 20.84 -9.64
C ASN A 258 18.28 19.30 -9.77
N GLY A 259 17.41 18.58 -9.06
CA GLY A 259 17.32 17.12 -9.09
C GLY A 259 18.44 16.42 -8.33
N THR A 260 19.02 17.09 -7.32
CA THR A 260 20.19 16.62 -6.60
C THR A 260 19.91 16.47 -5.11
N VAL A 261 20.33 15.34 -4.54
CA VAL A 261 20.28 15.06 -3.11
C VAL A 261 21.70 15.10 -2.56
N LEU A 262 21.87 15.86 -1.48
CA LEU A 262 23.11 15.91 -0.72
C LEU A 262 22.96 15.05 0.54
N VAL A 263 23.94 14.18 0.76
CA VAL A 263 23.99 13.30 1.93
C VAL A 263 25.25 13.63 2.71
N GLN A 264 25.08 14.04 3.96
CA GLN A 264 26.14 14.27 4.93
C GLN A 264 25.90 13.37 6.15
N TRP A 265 26.81 13.37 7.13
CA TRP A 265 26.61 12.58 8.35
C TRP A 265 27.06 13.34 9.59
N ASN A 266 26.30 13.16 10.67
CA ASN A 266 26.63 13.62 12.00
C ASN A 266 26.88 12.43 12.94
N THR A 267 27.79 12.64 13.88
CA THR A 267 28.10 11.72 14.98
C THR A 267 27.41 12.21 16.26
N THR A 268 26.66 11.36 16.95
CA THR A 268 25.84 11.79 18.10
C THR A 268 26.54 11.62 19.45
N GLN A 269 27.23 10.51 19.66
CA GLN A 269 27.81 10.15 20.97
C GLN A 269 29.25 10.61 21.15
N CYS A 270 30.00 10.77 20.06
CA CYS A 270 31.33 11.35 20.09
C CYS A 270 31.64 12.07 18.78
N ILE A 271 31.59 13.40 18.82
CA ILE A 271 31.70 14.26 17.65
C ILE A 271 33.08 14.15 16.99
N ASP A 272 34.13 13.94 17.79
CA ASP A 272 35.53 13.94 17.36
C ASP A 272 36.21 12.56 17.47
N CYS A 273 35.44 11.48 17.59
CA CYS A 273 35.98 10.11 17.62
C CYS A 273 36.16 9.50 16.24
N PHE A 274 35.51 10.05 15.22
CA PHE A 274 35.54 9.52 13.86
C PHE A 274 35.89 10.60 12.85
N THR A 275 36.67 10.22 11.85
CA THR A 275 36.85 10.98 10.62
C THR A 275 36.11 10.28 9.50
N LEU A 276 35.26 11.02 8.78
CA LEU A 276 34.46 10.53 7.66
C LEU A 276 35.05 11.09 6.37
N SER A 277 35.22 10.21 5.38
CA SER A 277 35.75 10.57 4.07
C SER A 277 34.98 9.84 2.95
N PRO A 278 34.42 10.55 1.96
CA PRO A 278 34.33 12.00 1.89
C PRO A 278 33.33 12.56 2.92
N LYS A 279 33.26 13.89 3.04
CA LYS A 279 32.35 14.57 3.98
C LYS A 279 30.89 14.58 3.52
N GLU A 280 30.68 14.47 2.22
CA GLU A 280 29.36 14.51 1.59
C GLU A 280 29.33 13.67 0.32
N PHE A 281 28.15 13.17 -0.01
CA PHE A 281 27.83 12.61 -1.31
C PHE A 281 26.79 13.46 -2.03
N THR A 282 26.82 13.32 -3.35
CA THR A 282 25.86 13.96 -4.25
C THR A 282 25.23 12.89 -5.13
N PHE A 283 23.92 12.79 -5.06
CA PHE A 283 23.12 11.85 -5.86
C PHE A 283 22.14 12.60 -6.75
N ASN A 284 21.84 12.04 -7.92
CA ASN A 284 20.88 12.54 -8.89
C ASN A 284 20.24 11.36 -9.65
N MET A 285 19.35 11.65 -10.59
CA MET A 285 18.64 10.65 -11.40
C MET A 285 19.55 9.61 -12.08
N ASN A 286 20.80 9.98 -12.40
CA ASN A 286 21.71 9.11 -13.16
C ASN A 286 22.57 8.22 -12.26
N ASN A 287 22.91 8.66 -11.05
CA ASN A 287 23.84 7.95 -10.16
C ASN A 287 23.23 7.49 -8.83
N PHE A 288 21.91 7.61 -8.64
CA PHE A 288 21.26 7.31 -7.37
C PHE A 288 21.55 5.89 -6.85
N GLN A 289 21.64 4.88 -7.73
CA GLN A 289 21.96 3.49 -7.35
C GLN A 289 23.46 3.18 -7.37
N GLU A 290 24.31 4.12 -7.80
CA GLU A 290 25.75 3.91 -7.78
C GLU A 290 26.24 3.92 -6.34
N ASN A 291 26.91 2.85 -5.93
CA ASN A 291 27.47 2.74 -4.60
C ASN A 291 28.66 3.69 -4.44
N GLN A 292 28.47 4.76 -3.68
CA GLN A 292 29.55 5.66 -3.25
C GLN A 292 30.16 5.14 -1.95
N ILE A 293 31.47 5.26 -1.77
CA ILE A 293 32.19 4.66 -0.64
C ILE A 293 32.44 5.70 0.44
N LEU A 294 31.85 5.50 1.62
CA LEU A 294 32.09 6.26 2.83
C LEU A 294 33.10 5.50 3.69
N THR A 295 34.29 6.06 3.85
CA THR A 295 35.32 5.55 4.74
C THR A 295 35.17 6.21 6.12
N ILE A 296 34.97 5.39 7.14
CA ILE A 296 34.83 5.82 8.53
C ILE A 296 36.07 5.37 9.29
N THR A 297 36.82 6.31 9.86
CA THR A 297 38.08 6.04 10.57
C THR A 297 37.95 6.41 12.04
N ARG A 298 38.22 5.47 12.96
CA ARG A 298 38.20 5.74 14.40
C ARG A 298 39.52 6.38 14.83
N ILE A 299 39.47 7.60 15.35
CA ILE A 299 40.64 8.37 15.80
C ILE A 299 40.74 8.51 17.33
N LYS A 300 39.65 8.24 18.05
CA LYS A 300 39.63 8.17 19.53
C LYS A 300 38.82 6.97 19.99
N ASN A 301 39.12 6.48 21.20
CA ASN A 301 38.28 5.46 21.83
C ASN A 301 36.92 6.07 22.18
N ALA A 302 35.87 5.35 21.81
CA ALA A 302 34.48 5.76 22.03
C ALA A 302 33.68 4.52 22.44
N PRO A 303 32.58 4.70 23.19
CA PRO A 303 31.56 3.65 23.28
C PRO A 303 30.93 3.41 21.89
N ARG A 304 30.03 2.43 21.82
CA ARG A 304 29.19 2.22 20.64
C ARG A 304 28.62 3.55 20.18
N SER A 305 28.82 3.84 18.90
CA SER A 305 28.58 5.14 18.29
C SER A 305 27.58 5.02 17.15
N VAL A 306 26.66 5.98 17.04
CA VAL A 306 25.69 6.07 15.95
C VAL A 306 26.04 7.23 15.03
N ILE A 307 26.11 6.94 13.74
CA ILE A 307 26.30 7.92 12.67
C ILE A 307 24.95 8.10 11.97
N ILE A 308 24.43 9.31 12.01
CA ILE A 308 23.11 9.67 11.48
C ILE A 308 23.30 10.50 10.21
N PRO A 309 22.67 10.13 9.08
CA PRO A 309 22.75 10.92 7.87
C PRO A 309 21.99 12.23 8.03
N ILE A 310 22.47 13.26 7.34
CA ILE A 310 21.75 14.51 7.12
C ILE A 310 21.42 14.53 5.64
N LEU A 311 20.15 14.73 5.33
CA LEU A 311 19.59 14.61 4.00
C LEU A 311 19.04 15.96 3.55
N HIS A 312 19.43 16.39 2.36
CA HIS A 312 18.99 17.66 1.80
C HIS A 312 18.60 17.52 0.33
N GLY A 313 17.40 18.00 0.02
CA GLY A 313 16.91 18.23 -1.34
C GLY A 313 15.94 17.16 -1.80
N GLU A 314 15.04 17.57 -2.71
CA GLU A 314 14.20 16.68 -3.51
C GLU A 314 13.28 15.76 -2.69
N GLY A 315 12.89 16.21 -1.49
CA GLY A 315 11.99 15.49 -0.59
C GLY A 315 12.70 14.61 0.46
N TYR A 316 14.01 14.37 0.29
CA TYR A 316 14.81 13.61 1.25
C TYR A 316 14.97 14.35 2.60
N GLU A 317 14.76 15.66 2.64
CA GLU A 317 14.75 16.43 3.88
C GLU A 317 13.57 16.11 4.81
N PHE A 318 12.51 15.44 4.30
CA PHE A 318 11.32 15.09 5.06
C PHE A 318 11.34 13.65 5.60
N ILE A 319 12.32 12.83 5.20
CA ILE A 319 12.41 11.46 5.70
C ILE A 319 13.14 11.43 7.04
N PRO A 320 12.67 10.67 8.05
CA PRO A 320 13.33 10.59 9.35
C PRO A 320 14.75 9.99 9.22
N PRO A 321 15.82 10.75 9.50
CA PRO A 321 17.19 10.27 9.31
C PRO A 321 17.55 9.10 10.26
N GLU A 322 16.79 8.93 11.35
CA GLU A 322 16.94 7.82 12.29
C GLU A 322 16.65 6.45 11.67
N ARG A 323 15.91 6.39 10.56
CA ARG A 323 15.67 5.15 9.81
C ARG A 323 16.93 4.66 9.07
N PHE A 324 17.95 5.52 8.92
CA PHE A 324 19.10 5.31 8.04
C PHE A 324 20.44 5.43 8.78
N GLN A 325 20.49 4.98 10.04
CA GLN A 325 21.67 5.07 10.88
C GLN A 325 22.72 3.99 10.58
N ILE A 326 23.99 4.34 10.73
CA ILE A 326 25.12 3.40 10.75
C ILE A 326 25.55 3.18 12.21
N TYR A 327 25.69 1.91 12.60
CA TYR A 327 26.18 1.54 13.93
C TYR A 327 27.66 1.20 13.92
N ILE A 328 28.44 1.86 14.77
CA ILE A 328 29.87 1.60 14.93
C ILE A 328 30.15 1.07 16.33
N ASP A 329 30.77 -0.12 16.39
CA ASP A 329 31.22 -0.75 17.63
C ASP A 329 32.72 -0.52 17.89
#